data_AF-A0A433QGY8-F1
#
_entry.id   AF-A0A433QGY8-F1
#
_cell.length_a   1.000
_cell.length_b   1.000
_cell.length_c   1.000
_cell.angle_alpha   90.00
_cell.angle_beta   90.00
_cell.angle_gamma   90.00
#
_symmetry.space_group_name_H-M   'P 1'
#
loop_
_entity.id
_entity.type
_entity.pdbx_description
1 polymer ?
#
loop_
_entity_poly.entity_id
_entity_poly.type
_entity_poly.pdbx_seq_one_letter_code
_entity_poly.pdbx_strand_id
1 'polypeptide(L)'
;MCIQIGHKVNLASIVRYAVYEVGADLSHLSPNERKAIPLLIKVGRLLDAGNEELLERLEAHNGEQLLTLFHMYKGVWKPYRHSQAREDSNTPFIVGVPPRPKGGNFYPEDMTKGEFEAWVTGLNEHEKHAKGF
;
A
#
# COMPACT_ATOMS: atom_id res chain seq x y z
N MET A 1 0.96 -17.59 5.71
CA MET A 1 0.17 -18.39 4.74
C MET A 1 0.97 -18.56 3.44
N CYS A 2 1.17 -19.79 2.97
CA CYS A 2 2.03 -20.10 1.80
C CYS A 2 1.38 -19.66 0.48
N ILE A 3 1.97 -18.67 -0.19
CA ILE A 3 1.61 -18.33 -1.58
C ILE A 3 2.35 -19.34 -2.46
N GLN A 4 1.64 -20.23 -3.16
CA GLN A 4 2.26 -21.17 -4.11
C GLN A 4 2.63 -20.42 -5.40
N ILE A 5 3.94 -20.28 -5.61
CA ILE A 5 4.55 -19.44 -6.64
C ILE A 5 4.68 -20.25 -7.94
N GLY A 6 3.75 -20.04 -8.85
CA GLY A 6 3.76 -20.66 -10.19
C GLY A 6 2.65 -20.19 -11.13
N HIS A 7 1.90 -19.16 -10.75
CA HIS A 7 0.68 -18.79 -11.47
C HIS A 7 0.82 -17.50 -12.28
N LYS A 8 0.13 -17.48 -13.42
CA LYS A 8 0.06 -16.40 -14.41
C LYS A 8 -0.22 -15.03 -13.77
N VAL A 9 0.61 -14.04 -14.07
CA VAL A 9 0.41 -12.63 -13.67
C VAL A 9 -0.39 -11.91 -14.76
N ASN A 10 -1.48 -11.23 -14.40
CA ASN A 10 -2.23 -10.38 -15.34
C ASN A 10 -1.68 -8.96 -15.31
N LEU A 11 -0.80 -8.65 -16.27
CA LEU A 11 -0.01 -7.42 -16.34
C LEU A 11 -0.63 -6.32 -17.21
N ALA A 12 -1.86 -6.53 -17.73
CA ALA A 12 -2.61 -5.55 -18.53
C ALA A 12 -2.87 -4.22 -17.81
N SER A 13 -2.51 -4.12 -16.54
CA SER A 13 -2.64 -2.93 -15.71
C SER A 13 -1.52 -1.90 -15.87
N ILE A 14 -0.28 -2.32 -16.19
CA ILE A 14 0.89 -1.42 -16.29
C ILE A 14 0.72 -0.43 -17.43
N VAL A 15 0.24 -0.89 -18.60
CA VAL A 15 0.09 -0.09 -19.83
C VAL A 15 -0.82 1.13 -19.69
N ARG A 16 -1.57 1.23 -18.59
CA ARG A 16 -2.44 2.37 -18.29
C ARG A 16 -1.70 3.54 -17.62
N TYR A 17 -0.47 3.33 -17.20
CA TYR A 17 0.35 4.34 -16.54
C TYR A 17 1.49 4.72 -17.47
N ALA A 18 1.37 5.89 -18.09
CA ALA A 18 2.45 6.44 -18.89
C ALA A 18 3.59 6.89 -17.96
N VAL A 19 4.82 6.53 -18.30
CA VAL A 19 6.00 7.06 -17.61
C VAL A 19 6.11 8.54 -17.92
N TYR A 20 6.27 9.35 -16.89
CA TYR A 20 6.43 10.79 -17.01
C TYR A 20 7.59 11.23 -16.11
N GLU A 21 8.46 12.08 -16.65
CA GLU A 21 9.56 12.66 -15.90
C GLU A 21 9.03 13.77 -14.99
N VAL A 22 9.11 13.57 -13.68
CA VAL A 22 8.65 14.55 -12.70
C VAL A 22 9.81 15.50 -12.37
N GLY A 23 9.64 16.78 -12.71
CA GLY A 23 10.57 17.86 -12.37
C GLY A 23 9.86 19.03 -11.70
N ALA A 24 10.65 19.95 -11.11
CA ALA A 24 10.16 21.19 -10.51
C ALA A 24 11.21 22.30 -10.68
N ASP A 25 10.77 23.55 -10.88
CA ASP A 25 11.66 24.70 -10.81
C ASP A 25 12.02 24.98 -9.34
N LEU A 26 13.31 24.99 -9.03
CA LEU A 26 13.85 25.21 -7.68
C LEU A 26 14.59 26.55 -7.55
N SER A 27 14.51 27.41 -8.58
CA SER A 27 15.24 28.68 -8.65
C SER A 27 14.90 29.62 -7.48
N HIS A 28 13.63 29.62 -7.06
CA HIS A 28 13.08 30.47 -6.01
C HIS A 28 13.46 30.06 -4.58
N LEU A 29 13.99 28.86 -4.37
CA LEU A 29 14.35 28.37 -3.04
C LEU A 29 15.61 29.07 -2.49
N SER A 30 15.67 29.26 -1.19
CA SER A 30 16.87 29.68 -0.49
C SER A 30 17.93 28.56 -0.44
N PRO A 31 19.20 28.88 -0.15
CA PRO A 31 20.23 27.85 0.05
C PRO A 31 19.89 26.83 1.14
N ASN A 32 19.16 27.23 2.19
CA ASN A 32 18.79 26.33 3.28
C ASN A 32 17.62 25.40 2.90
N GLU A 33 16.62 25.91 2.16
CA GLU A 33 15.53 25.07 1.64
C GLU A 33 16.03 24.02 0.66
N ARG A 34 16.97 24.39 -0.22
CA ARG A 34 17.61 23.43 -1.13
C ARG A 34 18.36 22.32 -0.38
N LYS A 35 18.98 22.63 0.77
CA LYS A 35 19.61 21.63 1.64
C LYS A 35 18.60 20.73 2.35
N ALA A 36 17.36 21.21 2.58
CA ALA A 36 16.31 20.42 3.22
C ALA A 36 15.71 19.36 2.27
N ILE A 37 15.62 19.63 0.97
CA ILE A 37 15.07 18.69 -0.04
C ILE A 37 15.64 17.26 0.08
N PRO A 38 16.96 17.02 0.04
CA PRO A 38 17.49 15.66 0.13
C PRO A 38 17.18 14.98 1.48
N LEU A 39 16.97 15.74 2.55
CA LEU A 39 16.54 15.19 3.85
C LEU A 39 15.07 14.78 3.80
N LEU A 40 14.20 15.60 3.22
CA LEU A 40 12.79 15.28 3.02
C LEU A 40 12.60 14.07 2.10
N ILE A 41 13.43 13.94 1.05
CA ILE A 41 13.45 12.74 0.19
C ILE A 41 13.83 11.50 1.00
N LYS A 42 14.83 11.58 1.88
CA LYS A 42 15.20 10.47 2.77
C LYS A 42 14.04 10.08 3.69
N VAL A 43 13.35 11.06 4.28
CA VAL A 43 12.16 10.82 5.11
C VAL A 43 11.04 10.18 4.29
N GLY A 44 10.79 10.68 3.07
CA GLY A 44 9.79 10.12 2.17
C GLY A 44 10.03 8.63 1.87
N ARG A 45 11.30 8.22 1.73
CA ARG A 45 11.66 6.80 1.56
C ARG A 45 11.38 5.94 2.79
N LEU A 46 11.45 6.52 4.00
CA LEU A 46 11.06 5.81 5.23
C LEU A 46 9.53 5.64 5.30
N LEU A 47 8.77 6.62 4.80
CA LEU A 47 7.31 6.54 4.74
C LEU A 47 6.83 5.54 3.66
N ASP A 48 7.67 5.27 2.67
CA ASP A 48 7.38 4.33 1.57
C ASP A 48 7.63 2.86 1.94
N ALA A 49 8.09 2.60 3.16
CA ALA A 49 8.33 1.26 3.70
C ALA A 49 7.02 0.49 3.95
N GLY A 50 7.09 -0.83 3.88
CA GLY A 50 6.00 -1.76 4.12
C GLY A 50 6.00 -2.96 3.16
N ASN A 51 5.50 -4.10 3.66
CA ASN A 51 5.42 -5.37 2.93
C ASN A 51 6.79 -5.95 2.49
N GLU A 52 7.85 -5.71 3.25
CA GLU A 52 9.23 -6.11 2.95
C GLU A 52 9.37 -7.63 2.77
N GLU A 53 8.80 -8.42 3.68
CA GLU A 53 8.82 -9.89 3.59
C GLU A 53 8.18 -10.39 2.28
N LEU A 54 7.11 -9.72 1.84
CA LEU A 54 6.45 -10.06 0.59
C LEU A 54 7.32 -9.65 -0.60
N LEU A 55 7.95 -8.47 -0.56
CA LEU A 55 8.88 -8.02 -1.59
C LEU A 55 10.05 -8.99 -1.78
N GLU A 56 10.72 -9.39 -0.70
CA GLU A 56 11.84 -10.35 -0.73
C GLU A 56 11.44 -11.68 -1.40
N ARG A 57 10.24 -12.18 -1.05
CA ARG A 57 9.70 -13.40 -1.67
C ARG A 57 9.38 -13.22 -3.15
N LEU A 58 8.94 -12.04 -3.56
CA LEU A 58 8.63 -11.73 -4.95
C LEU A 58 9.90 -11.57 -5.79
N GLU A 59 10.94 -10.93 -5.25
CA GLU A 59 12.25 -10.75 -5.90
C GLU A 59 12.92 -12.09 -6.21
N ALA A 60 12.78 -13.07 -5.33
CA ALA A 60 13.35 -14.41 -5.52
C ALA A 60 12.71 -15.23 -6.66
N HIS A 61 11.52 -14.83 -7.17
CA HIS A 61 10.73 -15.72 -8.03
C HIS A 61 10.04 -15.07 -9.24
N ASN A 62 10.11 -13.74 -9.42
CA ASN A 62 9.26 -13.07 -10.41
C ASN A 62 10.01 -12.10 -11.33
N GLY A 63 9.40 -11.81 -12.48
CA GLY A 63 9.93 -10.86 -13.45
C GLY A 63 9.70 -9.39 -13.07
N GLU A 64 10.51 -8.51 -13.68
CA GLU A 64 10.55 -7.05 -13.51
C GLU A 64 9.18 -6.36 -13.51
N GLN A 65 8.24 -6.84 -14.33
CA GLN A 65 6.89 -6.29 -14.43
C GLN A 65 6.07 -6.50 -13.15
N LEU A 66 6.28 -7.60 -12.43
CA LEU A 66 5.59 -7.84 -11.16
C LEU A 66 6.12 -6.91 -10.07
N LEU A 67 7.44 -6.73 -10.00
CA LEU A 67 8.08 -5.80 -9.06
C LEU A 67 7.61 -4.36 -9.34
N THR A 68 7.51 -4.00 -10.62
CA THR A 68 6.92 -2.71 -11.04
C THR A 68 5.51 -2.52 -10.47
N LEU A 69 4.62 -3.49 -10.64
CA LEU A 69 3.26 -3.40 -10.08
C LEU A 69 3.25 -3.39 -8.55
N PHE A 70 4.10 -4.19 -7.91
CA PHE A 70 4.23 -4.20 -6.46
C PHE A 70 4.61 -2.82 -5.93
N HIS A 71 5.62 -2.17 -6.51
CA HIS A 71 6.03 -0.83 -6.10
C HIS A 71 4.97 0.23 -6.41
N MET A 72 4.26 0.12 -7.53
CA MET A 72 3.17 1.05 -7.87
C MET A 72 1.95 0.91 -6.96
N TYR A 73 1.59 -0.31 -6.56
CA TYR A 73 0.39 -0.58 -5.77
C TYR A 73 0.66 -0.74 -4.28
N LYS A 74 1.94 -0.75 -3.88
CA LYS A 74 2.41 -0.97 -2.51
C LYS A 74 1.88 -2.29 -1.93
N GLY A 75 1.87 -3.33 -2.75
CA GLY A 75 1.39 -4.66 -2.38
C GLY A 75 0.91 -5.48 -3.57
N VAL A 76 0.21 -6.58 -3.29
CA VAL A 76 -0.25 -7.56 -4.29
C VAL A 76 -1.71 -7.40 -4.71
N TRP A 77 -2.35 -6.31 -4.28
CA TRP A 77 -3.72 -5.95 -4.63
C TRP A 77 -3.76 -4.69 -5.48
N LYS A 78 -4.73 -4.63 -6.40
CA LYS A 78 -4.98 -3.44 -7.21
C LYS A 78 -5.50 -2.30 -6.31
N PRO A 79 -5.14 -1.03 -6.60
CA PRO A 79 -5.53 0.11 -5.76
C PRO A 79 -7.05 0.29 -5.77
N TYR A 80 -7.57 0.88 -4.69
CA TYR A 80 -8.95 1.31 -4.64
C TYR A 80 -9.20 2.34 -5.75
N ARG A 81 -10.20 2.10 -6.59
CA ARG A 81 -10.62 3.06 -7.63
C ARG A 81 -11.94 3.72 -7.22
N HIS A 82 -12.00 5.04 -7.37
CA HIS A 82 -13.14 5.87 -6.98
C HIS A 82 -14.43 5.60 -7.76
N SER A 83 -14.36 4.88 -8.90
CA SER A 83 -15.55 4.47 -9.66
C SER A 83 -15.96 3.03 -9.29
N GLN A 84 -17.16 2.87 -8.71
CA GLN A 84 -17.84 1.59 -8.47
C GLN A 84 -17.97 0.70 -9.73
N ALA A 85 -17.79 1.26 -10.93
CA ALA A 85 -17.89 0.58 -12.23
C ALA A 85 -16.65 -0.24 -12.63
N ARG A 86 -15.61 -0.35 -11.80
CA ARG A 86 -14.41 -1.14 -12.13
C ARG A 86 -14.37 -2.41 -11.29
N GLU A 87 -14.76 -3.52 -11.92
CA GLU A 87 -14.85 -4.88 -11.36
C GLU A 87 -13.56 -5.39 -10.69
N ASP A 88 -12.40 -4.75 -10.92
CA ASP A 88 -11.11 -5.24 -10.44
C ASP A 88 -10.50 -4.44 -9.27
N SER A 89 -11.22 -3.47 -8.70
CA SER A 89 -10.75 -2.71 -7.53
C SER A 89 -10.49 -3.62 -6.33
N ASN A 90 -9.38 -3.43 -5.63
CA ASN A 90 -9.01 -4.18 -4.42
C ASN A 90 -8.88 -5.71 -4.60
N THR A 91 -8.75 -6.18 -5.83
CA THR A 91 -8.52 -7.60 -6.15
C THR A 91 -7.03 -7.91 -6.24
N PRO A 92 -6.59 -9.12 -5.86
CA PRO A 92 -5.21 -9.54 -6.03
C PRO A 92 -4.87 -9.67 -7.53
N PHE A 93 -3.66 -9.27 -7.93
CA PHE A 93 -3.16 -9.52 -9.30
C PHE A 93 -2.24 -10.75 -9.40
N ILE A 94 -1.99 -11.42 -8.27
CA ILE A 94 -1.32 -12.70 -8.15
C ILE A 94 -2.37 -13.76 -7.78
N VAL A 95 -2.42 -14.85 -8.52
CA VAL A 95 -3.35 -15.96 -8.26
C VAL A 95 -3.00 -16.64 -6.94
N GLY A 96 -4.03 -17.05 -6.18
CA GLY A 96 -3.86 -17.75 -4.89
C GLY A 96 -3.65 -16.80 -3.71
N VAL A 97 -3.45 -15.51 -3.95
CA VAL A 97 -3.53 -14.50 -2.89
C VAL A 97 -5.01 -14.27 -2.54
N PRO A 98 -5.38 -14.24 -1.25
CA PRO A 98 -6.75 -13.96 -0.83
C PRO A 98 -7.17 -12.50 -1.16
N PRO A 99 -8.46 -12.19 -1.08
CA PRO A 99 -8.91 -10.79 -1.08
C PRO A 99 -8.20 -9.97 0.00
N ARG A 100 -8.00 -8.67 -0.24
CA ARG A 100 -7.34 -7.79 0.74
C ARG A 100 -8.13 -7.79 2.06
N PRO A 101 -7.46 -7.98 3.22
CA PRO A 101 -8.12 -7.85 4.52
C PRO A 101 -8.80 -6.49 4.67
N LYS A 102 -10.06 -6.49 5.15
CA LYS A 102 -10.83 -5.25 5.33
C LYS A 102 -10.21 -4.31 6.36
N GLY A 103 -9.57 -4.88 7.39
CA GLY A 103 -8.88 -4.13 8.44
C GLY A 103 -7.47 -3.66 8.06
N GLY A 104 -6.97 -4.01 6.88
CA GLY A 104 -5.57 -3.79 6.54
C GLY A 104 -4.65 -4.40 7.60
N ASN A 105 -3.72 -3.59 8.13
CA ASN A 105 -2.83 -3.96 9.25
C ASN A 105 -3.08 -3.09 10.49
N PHE A 106 -4.30 -2.54 10.64
CA PHE A 106 -4.67 -1.64 11.74
C PHE A 106 -5.38 -2.36 12.89
N TYR A 107 -5.96 -3.53 12.61
CA TYR A 107 -6.72 -4.34 13.55
C TYR A 107 -6.12 -5.75 13.59
N PRO A 108 -6.36 -6.53 14.66
CA PRO A 108 -6.06 -7.95 14.66
C PRO A 108 -6.67 -8.64 13.44
N GLU A 109 -5.97 -9.63 12.90
CA GLU A 109 -6.31 -10.27 11.62
C GLU A 109 -7.70 -10.92 11.61
N ASP A 110 -8.13 -11.44 12.76
CA ASP A 110 -9.42 -12.09 12.99
C ASP A 110 -10.50 -11.16 13.56
N MET A 111 -10.19 -9.88 13.81
CA MET A 111 -11.14 -8.96 14.42
C MET A 111 -12.27 -8.60 13.47
N THR A 112 -13.49 -8.88 13.90
CA THR A 112 -14.71 -8.49 13.21
C THR A 112 -15.13 -7.05 13.57
N LYS A 113 -15.94 -6.44 12.69
CA LYS A 113 -16.54 -5.13 12.97
C LYS A 113 -17.38 -5.14 14.25
N GLY A 114 -18.12 -6.22 14.50
CA GLY A 114 -18.96 -6.36 15.71
C GLY A 114 -18.13 -6.44 16.99
N GLU A 115 -17.02 -7.18 16.97
CA GLU A 115 -16.08 -7.22 18.10
C GLU A 115 -15.46 -5.85 18.37
N PHE A 116 -15.10 -5.12 17.32
CA PHE A 116 -14.62 -3.74 17.46
C PHE A 116 -15.67 -2.81 18.06
N GLU A 117 -16.90 -2.84 17.55
CA GLU A 117 -18.00 -2.02 18.05
C GLU A 117 -18.34 -2.33 19.52
N ALA A 118 -18.29 -3.61 19.91
CA ALA A 118 -18.48 -4.04 21.29
C ALA A 118 -17.35 -3.54 22.20
N TRP A 119 -16.09 -3.65 21.76
CA TRP A 119 -14.93 -3.13 22.49
C TRP A 119 -15.01 -1.62 22.70
N VAL A 120 -15.30 -0.84 21.64
CA VAL A 120 -15.43 0.64 21.73
C VAL A 120 -16.55 1.06 22.69
N THR A 121 -17.66 0.32 22.72
CA THR A 121 -18.81 0.62 23.61
C THR A 121 -18.46 0.38 25.08
N GLY A 122 -17.59 -0.58 25.37
CA GLY A 122 -17.14 -0.93 26.72
C GLY A 122 -16.08 0.01 27.32
N LEU A 123 -15.52 0.94 26.54
CA LEU A 123 -14.49 1.87 27.02
C LEU A 123 -15.05 2.84 28.08
N ASN A 124 -14.28 3.05 29.15
CA ASN A 124 -14.64 4.02 30.20
C ASN A 124 -14.36 5.47 29.76
N GLU A 125 -14.86 6.47 30.51
CA GLU A 125 -14.73 7.90 30.13
C GLU A 125 -13.28 8.35 29.92
N HIS A 126 -12.30 7.81 30.66
CA HIS A 126 -10.88 8.13 30.48
C HIS A 126 -10.29 7.54 29.18
N GLU A 127 -10.82 6.40 28.74
CA GLU A 127 -10.43 5.73 27.49
C GLU A 127 -11.14 6.32 26.26
N LYS A 128 -12.29 6.99 26.45
CA LYS A 128 -13.04 7.64 25.36
C LYS A 128 -12.32 8.85 24.76
N HIS A 129 -11.29 9.40 25.43
CA HIS A 129 -10.42 10.45 24.85
C HIS A 129 -9.45 9.90 23.80
N ALA A 130 -9.25 8.57 23.71
CA ALA A 130 -8.50 7.92 22.64
C ALA A 130 -9.34 7.71 21.37
N LYS A 131 -10.37 8.55 21.15
CA LYS A 131 -11.11 8.58 19.89
C LYS A 131 -10.40 9.54 18.94
N GLY A 132 -9.35 9.04 18.29
CA GLY A 132 -8.68 9.76 17.23
C GLY A 132 -9.67 10.15 16.12
N PHE A 133 -9.61 11.42 15.72
CA PHE A 133 -9.81 11.90 14.36
C PHE A 133 -8.68 12.87 14.04
#